data_AF-A0A6P0PR83-F1
#
_entry.id   AF-A0A6P0PR83-F1
#
_cell.length_a   1.000
_cell.length_b   1.000
_cell.length_c   1.000
_cell.angle_alpha   90.00
_cell.angle_beta   90.00
_cell.angle_gamma   90.00
#
_symmetry.space_group_name_H-M   'P 1'
#
loop_
_entity.id
_entity.type
_entity.pdbx_description
1 polymer ?
#
loop_
_entity_poly.entity_id
_entity_poly.type
_entity_poly.pdbx_seq_one_letter_code
_entity_poly.pdbx_strand_id
1 'polypeptide(L)'
;MTDTALRLKNPSVTLYAFHLCQDLSQELEQLRPDADQLWQHCANLSQPLGIPDLKSLPEKIPSPLSETGNTPLTYTAPLQLAGSPLTVQVYPAKIHDTYAVDLTLYCQNTTVAASEFSHFNPQGCLLASNIQASLGQTLVLYGEPVGTLEEDRKLADACVDAFFQGSDQKPQFMASGQLFGSPIFAYDNRKEKPTEQCHLLVWLNRNPETSKLVEKTSLSFFNLLCCRSKILFAYDQARWCYRQTRALYSQLEQEVKGFKELPREPETRLEQLKQKLTEMPPKTFEYAGYLRDMEDHKNAIATNDYNYDYWLNKICEHSLEDDTIKFLEDFFNQRTKRFKKQIQTDLNYLKPGQQLFDQMLGSIRGIVDIEQAECDRALEKALRDKEKAAEEREKQLESIRHQEQKAAEEREKQLERWIALVGTGLAVSGISSQTAAKPVESMITQLYPEQSLDCPTAGVTPCLIYTLVFVLFHVGVGAIAALIMDRIIKLVSK
;
A
#
# COMPACT_ATOMS: atom_id res chain seq x y z
N MET A 1 28.73 -0.20 58.55
CA MET A 1 27.91 0.91 59.06
C MET A 1 26.47 0.45 58.95
N THR A 2 25.77 0.39 60.08
CA THR A 2 24.48 -0.27 60.23
C THR A 2 23.37 0.49 59.50
N ASP A 3 22.46 -0.26 58.90
CA ASP A 3 21.27 0.11 58.10
C ASP A 3 20.23 1.00 58.85
N THR A 4 20.57 1.49 60.04
CA THR A 4 19.68 2.20 60.95
C THR A 4 19.54 3.70 60.70
N ALA A 5 20.32 4.30 59.78
CA ALA A 5 20.36 5.76 59.59
C ALA A 5 19.53 6.30 58.39
N LEU A 6 19.15 5.46 57.42
CA LEU A 6 18.45 5.91 56.20
C LEU A 6 16.94 5.67 56.32
N ARG A 7 16.21 6.68 56.81
CA ARG A 7 14.77 6.58 57.11
C ARG A 7 13.98 7.77 56.59
N LEU A 8 12.73 7.52 56.21
CA LEU A 8 11.76 8.54 55.80
C LEU A 8 10.50 8.45 56.64
N LYS A 9 9.99 9.60 57.04
CA LYS A 9 8.67 9.77 57.61
C LYS A 9 7.67 10.13 56.51
N ASN A 10 6.43 9.67 56.64
CA ASN A 10 5.34 9.91 55.69
C ASN A 10 5.72 9.55 54.24
N PRO A 11 6.23 8.33 53.96
CA PRO A 11 6.64 7.94 52.62
C PRO A 11 5.45 7.83 51.67
N SER A 12 5.66 8.23 50.41
CA SER A 12 4.76 7.93 49.30
C SER A 12 5.50 7.60 48.02
N VAL A 13 4.82 6.86 47.14
CA VAL A 13 5.19 6.61 45.76
C VAL A 13 4.01 6.96 44.86
N THR A 14 4.24 7.88 43.94
CA THR A 14 3.26 8.26 42.93
C THR A 14 3.68 7.78 41.55
N LEU A 15 2.77 7.08 40.87
CA LEU A 15 2.86 6.76 39.45
C LEU A 15 2.03 7.79 38.67
N TYR A 16 2.73 8.58 37.85
CA TYR A 16 2.11 9.39 36.80
C TYR A 16 2.21 8.63 35.49
N ALA A 17 1.08 8.15 34.95
CA ALA A 17 1.05 7.40 33.70
C ALA A 17 0.10 8.04 32.68
N PHE A 18 0.50 8.02 31.41
CA PHE A 18 -0.17 8.74 30.32
C PHE A 18 -0.40 7.80 29.13
N HIS A 19 -1.64 7.73 28.65
CA HIS A 19 -2.05 6.84 27.57
C HIS A 19 -2.87 7.60 26.52
N LEU A 20 -2.50 7.45 25.25
CA LEU A 20 -3.17 8.07 24.12
C LEU A 20 -4.57 7.49 24.02
N CYS A 21 -5.60 8.32 24.17
CA CYS A 21 -6.98 7.86 24.07
C CYS A 21 -7.65 8.31 22.77
N GLN A 22 -7.10 9.32 22.08
CA GLN A 22 -7.63 9.85 20.81
C GLN A 22 -6.48 10.19 19.86
N ASP A 23 -6.68 10.06 18.55
CA ASP A 23 -5.71 10.50 17.55
C ASP A 23 -6.41 11.02 16.27
N LEU A 24 -5.63 11.62 15.37
CA LEU A 24 -6.14 12.26 14.15
C LEU A 24 -6.72 11.28 13.12
N SER A 25 -6.53 9.97 13.29
CA SER A 25 -7.07 8.96 12.37
C SER A 25 -8.55 8.65 12.62
N GLN A 26 -9.08 9.11 13.74
CA GLN A 26 -10.43 8.85 14.22
C GLN A 26 -11.30 10.11 14.10
N GLU A 27 -12.62 9.92 14.09
CA GLU A 27 -13.54 11.06 14.20
C GLU A 27 -13.30 11.81 15.52
N LEU A 28 -13.59 13.11 15.52
CA LEU A 28 -13.50 13.91 16.73
C LEU A 28 -14.33 13.25 17.83
N GLU A 29 -13.77 13.15 19.04
CA GLU A 29 -14.37 12.52 20.22
C GLU A 29 -14.39 10.97 20.22
N GLN A 30 -14.10 10.30 19.10
CA GLN A 30 -13.96 8.86 19.09
C GLN A 30 -12.69 8.41 19.82
N LEU A 31 -12.82 7.40 20.68
CA LEU A 31 -11.71 6.83 21.43
C LEU A 31 -11.01 5.74 20.61
N ARG A 32 -9.71 5.59 20.85
CA ARG A 32 -8.94 4.48 20.32
C ARG A 32 -9.42 3.14 20.90
N PRO A 33 -9.33 2.03 20.14
CA PRO A 33 -9.72 0.71 20.64
C PRO A 33 -8.96 0.26 21.90
N ASP A 34 -7.75 0.80 22.12
CA ASP A 34 -6.88 0.52 23.25
C ASP A 34 -7.01 1.54 24.41
N ALA A 35 -7.88 2.57 24.30
CA ALA A 35 -7.94 3.68 25.25
C ALA A 35 -8.14 3.23 26.72
N ASP A 36 -8.96 2.20 26.94
CA ASP A 36 -9.27 1.70 28.29
C ASP A 36 -8.14 0.85 28.91
N GLN A 37 -7.09 0.51 28.15
CA GLN A 37 -6.01 -0.37 28.63
C GLN A 37 -5.31 0.20 29.88
N LEU A 38 -5.13 1.52 29.97
CA LEU A 38 -4.54 2.15 31.15
C LEU A 38 -5.31 1.79 32.41
N TRP A 39 -6.64 1.85 32.36
CA TRP A 39 -7.51 1.56 33.49
C TRP A 39 -7.49 0.08 33.86
N GLN A 40 -7.49 -0.80 32.85
CA GLN A 40 -7.37 -2.24 33.07
C GLN A 40 -6.02 -2.61 33.71
N HIS A 41 -4.91 -2.01 33.25
CA HIS A 41 -3.60 -2.27 33.83
C HIS A 41 -3.47 -1.74 35.26
N CYS A 42 -4.05 -0.56 35.55
CA CYS A 42 -4.16 -0.09 36.93
C CYS A 42 -5.02 -1.02 37.81
N ALA A 43 -6.10 -1.60 37.28
CA ALA A 43 -6.93 -2.57 37.99
C ALA A 43 -6.16 -3.88 38.31
N ASN A 44 -5.22 -4.27 37.44
CA ASN A 44 -4.36 -5.45 37.64
C ASN A 44 -3.39 -5.29 38.82
N LEU A 45 -3.14 -4.07 39.29
CA LEU A 45 -2.35 -3.82 40.51
C LEU A 45 -3.04 -4.39 41.77
N SER A 46 -4.33 -4.73 41.69
CA SER A 46 -5.07 -5.40 42.76
C SER A 46 -4.39 -6.65 43.29
N GLN A 47 -3.78 -7.47 42.43
CA GLN A 47 -3.12 -8.71 42.84
C GLN A 47 -1.78 -8.45 43.56
N PRO A 48 -0.77 -7.79 42.95
CA PRO A 48 0.53 -7.59 43.59
C PRO A 48 0.45 -6.70 44.85
N LEU A 49 -0.49 -5.76 44.92
CA LEU A 49 -0.72 -4.92 46.11
C LEU A 49 -1.65 -5.57 47.15
N GLY A 50 -2.31 -6.69 46.81
CA GLY A 50 -3.25 -7.37 47.69
C GLY A 50 -4.54 -6.58 47.96
N ILE A 51 -5.03 -5.80 46.99
CA ILE A 51 -6.22 -4.94 47.09
C ILE A 51 -7.31 -5.43 46.14
N PRO A 52 -8.16 -6.41 46.52
CA PRO A 52 -9.17 -6.97 45.62
C PRO A 52 -10.12 -5.93 45.02
N ASP A 53 -10.51 -4.93 45.82
CA ASP A 53 -11.45 -3.87 45.41
C ASP A 53 -10.92 -3.01 44.26
N LEU A 54 -9.59 -2.93 44.07
CA LEU A 54 -8.97 -2.18 42.98
C LEU A 54 -9.30 -2.78 41.61
N LYS A 55 -9.74 -4.05 41.52
CA LYS A 55 -10.22 -4.65 40.27
C LYS A 55 -11.42 -3.91 39.67
N SER A 56 -12.24 -3.31 40.52
CA SER A 56 -13.42 -2.53 40.10
C SER A 56 -13.07 -1.11 39.63
N LEU A 57 -11.79 -0.74 39.56
CA LEU A 57 -11.36 0.58 39.13
C LEU A 57 -12.00 1.05 37.81
N PRO A 58 -12.00 0.25 36.72
CA PRO A 58 -12.56 0.70 35.43
C PRO A 58 -14.05 1.07 35.51
N GLU A 59 -14.81 0.37 36.36
CA GLU A 59 -16.25 0.60 36.57
C GLU A 59 -16.53 1.86 37.39
N LYS A 60 -15.54 2.30 38.19
CA LYS A 60 -15.64 3.47 39.08
C LYS A 60 -15.11 4.76 38.45
N ILE A 61 -14.53 4.69 37.26
CA ILE A 61 -14.02 5.85 36.54
C ILE A 61 -15.20 6.67 36.00
N PRO A 62 -15.29 7.97 36.33
CA PRO A 62 -16.34 8.83 35.79
C PRO A 62 -16.26 8.94 34.26
N SER A 63 -17.41 8.95 33.60
CA SER A 63 -17.51 9.22 32.17
C SER A 63 -18.56 10.32 31.92
N PRO A 64 -18.19 11.48 31.31
CA PRO A 64 -16.86 11.83 30.81
C PRO A 64 -15.88 12.23 31.93
N LEU A 65 -14.59 12.00 31.70
CA LEU A 65 -13.50 12.46 32.57
C LEU A 65 -13.26 13.97 32.40
N SER A 66 -13.16 14.70 33.52
CA SER A 66 -12.78 16.13 33.54
C SER A 66 -11.29 16.35 33.32
N GLU A 67 -10.93 17.49 32.71
CA GLU A 67 -9.55 18.00 32.62
C GLU A 67 -9.08 18.66 33.95
N THR A 68 -10.01 19.16 34.76
CA THR A 68 -9.74 19.91 36.01
C THR A 68 -10.00 19.10 37.29
N GLY A 69 -10.35 17.83 37.13
CA GLY A 69 -10.25 16.84 38.20
C GLY A 69 -11.53 16.14 38.60
N ASN A 70 -11.39 14.83 38.80
CA ASN A 70 -12.41 13.99 39.42
C ASN A 70 -12.05 13.75 40.88
N THR A 71 -13.03 13.37 41.70
CA THR A 71 -12.76 12.94 43.08
C THR A 71 -11.83 11.72 43.06
N PRO A 72 -10.73 11.72 43.84
CA PRO A 72 -9.83 10.57 43.89
C PRO A 72 -10.53 9.35 44.49
N LEU A 73 -10.28 8.19 43.90
CA LEU A 73 -10.73 6.90 44.41
C LEU A 73 -9.71 6.38 45.42
N THR A 74 -10.15 6.05 46.64
CA THR A 74 -9.25 5.60 47.71
C THR A 74 -9.47 4.12 48.01
N TYR A 75 -8.37 3.39 48.18
CA TYR A 75 -8.32 1.97 48.52
C TYR A 75 -7.30 1.76 49.65
N THR A 76 -7.51 0.74 50.46
CA THR A 76 -6.59 0.40 51.57
C THR A 76 -6.06 -1.01 51.36
N ALA A 77 -4.74 -1.17 51.38
CA ALA A 77 -4.12 -2.48 51.32
C ALA A 77 -4.10 -3.17 52.69
N PRO A 78 -4.19 -4.52 52.73
CA PRO A 78 -3.95 -5.29 53.96
C PRO A 78 -2.52 -5.15 54.48
N LEU A 79 -1.57 -4.83 53.59
CA LEU A 79 -0.17 -4.62 53.94
C LEU A 79 -0.01 -3.44 54.89
N GLN A 80 0.76 -3.63 55.95
CA GLN A 80 1.13 -2.57 56.89
C GLN A 80 2.64 -2.34 56.88
N LEU A 81 3.04 -1.09 56.79
CA LEU A 81 4.44 -0.65 56.87
C LEU A 81 4.65 0.07 58.19
N ALA A 82 5.53 -0.51 59.03
CA ALA A 82 5.76 -0.05 60.40
C ALA A 82 4.45 0.18 61.19
N GLY A 83 3.46 -0.72 61.02
CA GLY A 83 2.17 -0.66 61.70
C GLY A 83 1.15 0.34 61.13
N SER A 84 1.47 1.04 60.03
CA SER A 84 0.54 1.93 59.32
C SER A 84 0.04 1.24 58.04
N PRO A 85 -1.27 1.28 57.74
CA PRO A 85 -1.80 0.69 56.52
C PRO A 85 -1.26 1.43 55.29
N LEU A 86 -1.01 0.68 54.21
CA LEU A 86 -0.70 1.26 52.91
C LEU A 86 -1.99 1.70 52.23
N THR A 87 -2.15 3.00 51.98
CA THR A 87 -3.29 3.57 51.27
C THR A 87 -2.92 3.81 49.82
N VAL A 88 -3.85 3.52 48.90
CA VAL A 88 -3.71 3.79 47.46
C VAL A 88 -4.79 4.77 47.05
N GLN A 89 -4.40 5.92 46.50
CA GLN A 89 -5.29 6.88 45.88
C GLN A 89 -5.09 6.86 44.37
N VAL A 90 -6.19 6.85 43.63
CA VAL A 90 -6.20 6.89 42.17
C VAL A 90 -6.98 8.12 41.72
N TYR A 91 -6.32 9.01 41.01
CA TYR A 91 -6.92 10.19 40.41
C TYR A 91 -6.89 10.04 38.89
N PRO A 92 -8.02 9.68 38.26
CA PRO A 92 -8.14 9.59 36.82
C PRO A 92 -8.47 10.96 36.22
N ALA A 93 -7.84 11.28 35.08
CA ALA A 93 -8.09 12.50 34.32
C ALA A 93 -8.04 12.23 32.82
N LYS A 94 -8.68 13.10 32.06
CA LYS A 94 -8.49 13.22 30.61
C LYS A 94 -7.86 14.59 30.34
N ILE A 95 -6.68 14.62 29.73
CA ILE A 95 -5.98 15.84 29.33
C ILE A 95 -5.97 15.86 27.79
N HIS A 96 -6.96 16.53 27.21
CA HIS A 96 -7.19 16.56 25.76
C HIS A 96 -7.32 15.14 25.17
N ASP A 97 -6.37 14.73 24.34
CA ASP A 97 -6.27 13.43 23.66
C ASP A 97 -5.66 12.30 24.50
N THR A 98 -5.45 12.54 25.80
CA THR A 98 -4.69 11.64 26.69
C THR A 98 -5.47 11.29 27.95
N TYR A 99 -5.59 10.00 28.24
CA TYR A 99 -5.91 9.53 29.58
C TYR A 99 -4.68 9.57 30.47
N ALA A 100 -4.85 10.13 31.66
CA ALA A 100 -3.77 10.37 32.59
C ALA A 100 -4.20 9.89 33.99
N VAL A 101 -3.26 9.31 34.72
CA VAL A 101 -3.48 8.85 36.09
C VAL A 101 -2.38 9.36 37.01
N ASP A 102 -2.79 9.84 38.18
CA ASP A 102 -1.96 9.94 39.37
C ASP A 102 -2.41 8.80 40.30
N LEU A 103 -1.54 7.81 40.47
CA LEU A 103 -1.76 6.69 41.39
C LEU A 103 -0.72 6.78 42.51
N THR A 104 -1.16 7.21 43.69
CA THR A 104 -0.29 7.45 44.84
C THR A 104 -0.52 6.40 45.93
N LEU A 105 0.55 5.67 46.26
CA LEU A 105 0.62 4.77 47.41
C LEU A 105 1.33 5.51 48.55
N TYR A 106 0.75 5.54 49.75
CA TYR A 106 1.34 6.26 50.88
C TYR A 106 1.02 5.63 52.24
N CYS A 107 1.88 5.94 53.22
CA CYS A 107 1.63 5.66 54.63
C CYS A 107 1.72 6.94 55.44
N GLN A 108 0.70 7.22 56.26
CA GLN A 108 0.66 8.40 57.11
C GLN A 108 1.22 8.12 58.51
N ASN A 109 1.84 9.15 59.09
CA ASN A 109 2.32 9.19 60.47
C ASN A 109 3.25 8.02 60.85
N THR A 110 3.99 7.51 59.87
CA THR A 110 4.92 6.40 60.06
C THR A 110 6.31 6.73 59.56
N THR A 111 7.32 6.06 60.10
CA THR A 111 8.72 6.19 59.70
C THR A 111 9.28 4.85 59.26
N VAL A 112 9.59 4.73 57.99
CA VAL A 112 10.11 3.50 57.36
C VAL A 112 11.60 3.60 57.08
N ALA A 113 12.28 2.46 57.01
CA ALA A 113 13.64 2.40 56.47
C ALA A 113 13.59 2.45 54.93
N ALA A 114 14.68 2.89 54.30
CA ALA A 114 14.77 2.92 52.83
C ALA A 114 14.52 1.54 52.19
N SER A 115 14.95 0.44 52.84
CA SER A 115 14.71 -0.94 52.42
C SER A 115 13.23 -1.31 52.25
N GLU A 116 12.34 -0.64 52.98
CA GLU A 116 10.89 -0.87 52.93
C GLU A 116 10.27 -0.33 51.63
N PHE A 117 11.00 0.44 50.81
CA PHE A 117 10.50 0.90 49.50
C PHE A 117 10.23 -0.25 48.53
N SER A 118 10.82 -1.43 48.75
CA SER A 118 10.51 -2.66 48.02
C SER A 118 9.02 -3.05 48.12
N HIS A 119 8.35 -2.68 49.22
CA HIS A 119 6.92 -2.94 49.44
C HIS A 119 5.98 -2.04 48.64
N PHE A 120 6.47 -0.90 48.13
CA PHE A 120 5.67 -0.03 47.26
C PHE A 120 5.62 -0.51 45.81
N ASN A 121 6.51 -1.45 45.44
CA ASN A 121 6.61 -1.97 44.08
C ASN A 121 6.80 -3.50 44.05
N PRO A 122 5.91 -4.26 44.72
CA PRO A 122 6.03 -5.71 44.77
C PRO A 122 6.02 -6.28 43.35
N GLN A 123 7.00 -7.15 43.06
CA GLN A 123 7.16 -7.78 41.75
C GLN A 123 7.34 -6.79 40.58
N GLY A 124 7.73 -5.54 40.88
CA GLY A 124 7.88 -4.49 39.86
C GLY A 124 6.55 -4.02 39.27
N CYS A 125 5.42 -4.15 39.97
CA CYS A 125 4.08 -3.90 39.42
C CYS A 125 3.88 -2.48 38.86
N LEU A 126 4.62 -1.47 39.35
CA LEU A 126 4.55 -0.08 38.88
C LEU A 126 5.51 0.23 37.72
N LEU A 127 6.27 -0.76 37.23
CA LEU A 127 7.21 -0.58 36.12
C LEU A 127 6.49 -0.51 34.77
N ALA A 128 7.13 0.15 33.80
CA ALA A 128 6.52 0.42 32.48
C ALA A 128 6.14 -0.85 31.72
N SER A 129 6.83 -1.97 31.95
CA SER A 129 6.51 -3.28 31.38
C SER A 129 5.15 -3.83 31.85
N ASN A 130 4.68 -3.41 33.02
CA ASN A 130 3.42 -3.85 33.63
C ASN A 130 2.28 -2.85 33.40
N ILE A 131 2.55 -1.55 33.53
CA ILE A 131 1.53 -0.50 33.32
C ILE A 131 1.25 -0.28 31.83
N GLN A 132 2.28 -0.36 30.97
CA GLN A 132 2.19 -0.24 29.51
C GLN A 132 1.41 0.99 29.02
N ALA A 133 1.55 2.12 29.71
CA ALA A 133 0.99 3.38 29.26
C ALA A 133 1.68 3.83 27.96
N SER A 134 0.92 4.16 26.91
CA SER A 134 1.46 4.36 25.56
C SER A 134 2.37 5.59 25.45
N LEU A 135 2.10 6.66 26.20
CA LEU A 135 2.99 7.84 26.30
C LEU A 135 4.05 7.69 27.39
N GLY A 136 4.05 6.58 28.13
CA GLY A 136 4.98 6.30 29.20
C GLY A 136 4.51 6.80 30.56
N GLN A 137 5.46 6.85 31.50
CA GLN A 137 5.19 7.14 32.89
C GLN A 137 6.38 7.83 33.59
N THR A 138 6.10 8.49 34.71
CA THR A 138 7.09 9.00 35.66
C THR A 138 6.71 8.55 37.07
N LEU A 139 7.71 8.09 37.82
CA LEU A 139 7.55 7.74 39.23
C LEU A 139 8.09 8.85 40.12
N VAL A 140 7.41 9.13 41.22
CA VAL A 140 7.87 10.09 42.24
C VAL A 140 7.87 9.41 43.59
N LEU A 141 9.04 9.33 44.22
CA LEU A 141 9.21 8.88 45.59
C LEU A 141 9.31 10.14 46.47
N TYR A 142 8.50 10.21 47.50
CA TYR A 142 8.43 11.37 48.38
C TYR A 142 8.44 10.95 49.85
N GLY A 143 8.96 11.82 50.72
CA GLY A 143 8.90 11.66 52.17
C GLY A 143 9.79 12.65 52.92
N GLU A 144 9.60 12.75 54.22
CA GLU A 144 10.39 13.59 55.12
C GLU A 144 11.64 12.81 55.59
N PRO A 145 12.87 13.18 55.19
CA PRO A 145 14.07 12.49 55.62
C PRO A 145 14.34 12.72 57.12
N VAL A 146 14.71 11.67 57.85
CA VAL A 146 15.02 11.75 59.29
C VAL A 146 16.49 12.12 59.56
N GLY A 147 17.39 11.82 58.60
CA GLY A 147 18.83 12.04 58.71
C GLY A 147 19.29 13.47 58.41
N THR A 148 20.58 13.63 58.14
CA THR A 148 21.23 14.92 57.81
C THR A 148 21.20 15.22 56.30
N LEU A 149 21.37 16.48 55.90
CA LEU A 149 21.36 16.88 54.48
C LEU A 149 22.46 16.15 53.68
N GLU A 150 23.61 15.89 54.30
CA GLU A 150 24.74 15.17 53.71
C GLU A 150 24.41 13.70 53.36
N GLU A 151 23.35 13.16 53.98
CA GLU A 151 22.88 11.80 53.76
C GLU A 151 21.77 11.71 52.70
N ASP A 152 21.15 12.83 52.30
CA ASP A 152 19.97 12.83 51.43
C ASP A 152 20.19 12.11 50.11
N ARG A 153 21.38 12.29 49.51
CA ARG A 153 21.67 11.59 48.26
C ARG A 153 21.79 10.07 48.46
N LYS A 154 22.43 9.64 49.56
CA LYS A 154 22.56 8.21 49.91
C LYS A 154 21.19 7.62 50.25
N LEU A 155 20.35 8.39 50.93
CA LEU A 155 18.97 8.02 51.23
C LEU A 155 18.17 7.82 49.94
N ALA A 156 18.26 8.77 49.01
CA ALA A 156 17.59 8.67 47.72
C ALA A 156 18.07 7.44 46.93
N ASP A 157 19.39 7.23 46.81
CA ASP A 157 19.95 6.05 46.14
C ASP A 157 19.45 4.74 46.78
N ALA A 158 19.41 4.67 48.12
CA ALA A 158 18.92 3.50 48.85
C ALA A 158 17.42 3.23 48.63
N CYS A 159 16.59 4.27 48.57
CA CYS A 159 15.17 4.12 48.24
C CYS A 159 14.98 3.59 46.81
N VAL A 160 15.78 4.08 45.85
CA VAL A 160 15.76 3.57 44.47
C VAL A 160 16.21 2.10 44.44
N ASP A 161 17.30 1.76 45.10
CA ASP A 161 17.80 0.38 45.14
C ASP A 161 16.77 -0.60 45.71
N ALA A 162 16.07 -0.21 46.78
CA ALA A 162 15.00 -1.01 47.36
C ALA A 162 13.75 -1.09 46.45
N PHE A 163 13.33 0.03 45.85
CA PHE A 163 12.16 0.08 44.97
C PHE A 163 12.31 -0.78 43.70
N PHE A 164 13.54 -0.93 43.21
CA PHE A 164 13.87 -1.75 42.03
C PHE A 164 14.49 -3.11 42.40
N GLN A 165 14.37 -3.55 43.66
CA GLN A 165 14.95 -4.81 44.10
C GLN A 165 14.46 -5.98 43.23
N GLY A 166 15.40 -6.70 42.62
CA GLY A 166 15.10 -7.84 41.74
C GLY A 166 14.70 -7.46 40.30
N SER A 167 14.89 -6.20 39.88
CA SER A 167 14.61 -5.73 38.52
C SER A 167 15.87 -5.22 37.80
N ASP A 168 16.06 -5.64 36.55
CA ASP A 168 17.11 -5.13 35.65
C ASP A 168 16.77 -3.75 35.06
N GLN A 169 15.58 -3.20 35.36
CA GLN A 169 15.11 -1.92 34.83
C GLN A 169 15.53 -0.71 35.69
N LYS A 170 16.40 -0.90 36.68
CA LYS A 170 16.83 0.15 37.61
C LYS A 170 17.39 1.38 36.86
N PRO A 171 16.86 2.58 37.11
CA PRO A 171 17.39 3.80 36.51
C PRO A 171 18.71 4.20 37.18
N GLN A 172 19.51 5.00 36.48
CA GLN A 172 20.74 5.56 37.03
C GLN A 172 20.52 7.01 37.44
N PHE A 173 21.26 7.46 38.45
CA PHE A 173 21.26 8.87 38.82
C PHE A 173 21.66 9.74 37.63
N MET A 174 20.91 10.81 37.45
CA MET A 174 21.11 11.80 36.39
C MET A 174 21.56 13.13 36.97
N ALA A 175 20.79 13.69 37.90
CA ALA A 175 20.97 15.05 38.37
C ALA A 175 20.32 15.27 39.75
N SER A 176 20.82 16.28 40.46
CA SER A 176 20.22 16.80 41.69
C SER A 176 19.72 18.22 41.47
N GLY A 177 18.73 18.60 42.24
CA GLY A 177 18.20 19.96 42.30
C GLY A 177 17.52 20.20 43.63
N GLN A 178 16.85 21.34 43.72
CA GLN A 178 16.05 21.75 44.87
C GLN A 178 14.75 22.38 44.36
N LEU A 179 13.63 21.96 44.94
CA LEU A 179 12.31 22.48 44.63
C LEU A 179 11.50 22.66 45.91
N PHE A 180 10.91 23.84 46.07
CA PHE A 180 10.19 24.30 47.25
C PHE A 180 10.99 24.17 48.55
N GLY A 181 12.29 24.45 48.49
CA GLY A 181 13.21 24.35 49.63
C GLY A 181 13.65 22.93 49.98
N SER A 182 13.31 21.95 49.14
CA SER A 182 13.54 20.53 49.40
C SER A 182 14.35 19.87 48.28
N PRO A 183 15.35 19.03 48.59
CA PRO A 183 16.17 18.39 47.58
C PRO A 183 15.37 17.39 46.74
N ILE A 184 15.61 17.42 45.44
CA ILE A 184 15.00 16.52 44.46
C ILE A 184 16.09 15.90 43.58
N PHE A 185 16.03 14.58 43.38
CA PHE A 185 17.02 13.80 42.64
C PHE A 185 16.35 13.10 41.47
N ALA A 186 16.90 13.27 40.27
CA ALA A 186 16.40 12.65 39.05
C ALA A 186 17.20 11.41 38.67
N TYR A 187 16.49 10.36 38.29
CA TYR A 187 17.02 9.09 37.82
C TYR A 187 16.37 8.73 36.48
N ASP A 188 17.14 8.20 35.53
CA ASP A 188 16.65 7.74 34.23
C ASP A 188 17.48 6.55 33.71
N ASN A 189 16.86 5.65 32.95
CA ASN A 189 17.53 4.55 32.25
C ASN A 189 17.98 4.90 30.82
N ARG A 190 17.79 6.17 30.41
CA ARG A 190 18.13 6.80 29.12
C ARG A 190 17.44 6.17 27.91
N LYS A 191 16.43 5.32 28.11
CA LYS A 191 15.62 4.79 27.01
C LYS A 191 14.75 5.90 26.45
N GLU A 192 14.68 5.98 25.12
CA GLU A 192 13.88 7.00 24.42
C GLU A 192 12.44 6.55 24.19
N LYS A 193 12.22 5.24 24.02
CA LYS A 193 10.88 4.69 23.81
C LYS A 193 10.06 4.77 25.10
N PRO A 194 8.86 5.38 25.09
CA PRO A 194 8.10 5.63 26.32
C PRO A 194 7.79 4.38 27.16
N THR A 195 7.47 3.26 26.53
CA THR A 195 7.13 2.00 27.22
C THR A 195 8.34 1.29 27.82
N GLU A 196 9.56 1.73 27.50
CA GLU A 196 10.81 1.20 28.04
C GLU A 196 11.51 2.21 28.95
N GLN A 197 11.03 3.46 28.97
CA GLN A 197 11.60 4.51 29.79
C GLN A 197 11.25 4.29 31.26
N CYS A 198 12.26 4.44 32.10
CA CYS A 198 12.08 4.59 33.54
C CYS A 198 12.60 5.98 33.92
N HIS A 199 11.68 6.90 34.19
CA HIS A 199 11.99 8.22 34.73
C HIS A 199 11.47 8.31 36.16
N LEU A 200 12.35 8.61 37.11
CA LEU A 200 12.05 8.58 38.52
C LEU A 200 12.63 9.81 39.22
N LEU A 201 11.82 10.44 40.06
CA LEU A 201 12.20 11.57 40.90
C LEU A 201 12.12 11.13 42.36
N VAL A 202 13.16 11.42 43.15
CA VAL A 202 13.11 11.27 44.61
C VAL A 202 13.12 12.67 45.21
N TRP A 203 12.04 13.06 45.85
CA TRP A 203 11.85 14.40 46.43
C TRP A 203 11.75 14.30 47.96
N LEU A 204 12.77 14.78 48.65
CA LEU A 204 12.89 14.64 50.10
C LEU A 204 12.47 15.95 50.79
N ASN A 205 11.37 15.90 51.53
CA ASN A 205 10.77 17.08 52.17
C ASN A 205 11.56 17.55 53.41
N ARG A 206 12.42 18.54 53.21
CA ARG A 206 13.23 19.20 54.26
C ARG A 206 12.61 20.51 54.76
N ASN A 207 11.67 21.10 54.01
CA ASN A 207 11.14 22.43 54.27
C ASN A 207 9.63 22.37 54.59
N PRO A 208 9.17 22.95 55.71
CA PRO A 208 7.75 22.94 56.09
C PRO A 208 6.78 23.45 55.01
N GLU A 209 7.22 24.39 54.15
CA GLU A 209 6.38 24.91 53.06
C GLU A 209 6.28 23.95 51.86
N THR A 210 7.18 22.97 51.71
CA THR A 210 7.20 22.06 50.55
C THR A 210 5.86 21.38 50.35
N SER A 211 5.28 20.76 51.38
CA SER A 211 4.00 20.03 51.24
C SER A 211 2.87 20.92 50.72
N LYS A 212 2.79 22.16 51.20
CA LYS A 212 1.78 23.14 50.79
C LYS A 212 1.99 23.62 49.35
N LEU A 213 3.25 23.81 48.95
CA LEU A 213 3.59 24.22 47.59
C LEU A 213 3.42 23.08 46.58
N VAL A 214 3.72 21.84 46.97
CA VAL A 214 3.41 20.63 46.20
C VAL A 214 1.91 20.54 45.93
N GLU A 215 1.06 20.69 46.96
CA GLU A 215 -0.39 20.66 46.79
C GLU A 215 -0.87 21.76 45.84
N LYS A 216 -0.39 22.98 46.05
CA LYS A 216 -0.74 24.15 45.22
C LYS A 216 -0.32 24.01 43.74
N THR A 217 0.77 23.29 43.47
CA THR A 217 1.32 23.13 42.11
C THR A 217 1.07 21.75 41.50
N SER A 218 0.30 20.89 42.18
CA SER A 218 0.00 19.52 41.75
C SER A 218 -0.49 19.44 40.30
N LEU A 219 -1.45 20.29 39.92
CA LEU A 219 -1.96 20.35 38.55
C LEU A 219 -0.87 20.77 37.54
N SER A 220 -0.05 21.76 37.88
CA SER A 220 1.05 22.22 37.01
C SER A 220 2.11 21.15 36.85
N PHE A 221 2.46 20.45 37.92
CA PHE A 221 3.40 19.34 37.90
C PHE A 221 2.89 18.16 37.08
N PHE A 222 1.61 17.79 37.25
CA PHE A 222 0.98 16.73 36.48
C PHE A 222 0.95 17.03 34.97
N ASN A 223 0.58 18.25 34.60
CA ASN A 223 0.60 18.69 33.20
C ASN A 223 2.02 18.81 32.62
N LEU A 224 3.00 19.24 33.41
CA LEU A 224 4.41 19.26 33.01
C LEU A 224 4.89 17.85 32.62
N LEU A 225 4.59 16.85 33.46
CA LEU A 225 4.94 15.45 33.20
C LEU A 225 4.18 14.86 32.00
N CYS A 226 2.92 15.27 31.81
CA CYS A 226 2.14 14.92 30.61
C CYS A 226 2.81 15.46 29.34
N CYS A 227 3.19 16.74 29.33
CA CYS A 227 3.89 17.38 28.20
C CYS A 227 5.22 16.67 27.89
N ARG A 228 6.02 16.35 28.93
CA ARG A 228 7.25 15.57 28.79
C ARG A 228 7.01 14.23 28.09
N SER A 229 5.98 13.52 28.51
CA SER A 229 5.60 12.20 28.00
C SER A 229 5.13 12.27 26.55
N LYS A 230 4.29 13.26 26.20
CA LYS A 230 3.87 13.56 24.83
C LYS A 230 5.04 13.87 23.90
N ILE A 231 6.01 14.67 24.35
CA ILE A 231 7.22 15.00 23.58
C ILE A 231 8.02 13.74 23.24
N LEU A 232 8.24 12.87 24.24
CA LEU A 232 9.01 11.65 24.03
C LEU A 232 8.28 10.65 23.14
N PHE A 233 6.97 10.50 23.32
CA PHE A 233 6.13 9.69 22.44
C PHE A 233 6.19 10.18 20.99
N ALA A 234 5.95 11.46 20.74
CA ALA A 234 6.01 12.03 19.40
C ALA A 234 7.40 11.86 18.77
N TYR A 235 8.47 11.99 19.56
CA TYR A 235 9.82 11.73 19.06
C TYR A 235 10.03 10.26 18.68
N ASP A 236 9.63 9.30 19.51
CA ASP A 236 9.72 7.86 19.20
C ASP A 236 8.93 7.50 17.93
N GLN A 237 7.72 8.03 17.79
CA GLN A 237 6.91 7.85 16.57
C GLN A 237 7.60 8.45 15.35
N ALA A 238 8.16 9.66 15.44
CA ALA A 238 8.94 10.24 14.34
C ALA A 238 10.18 9.39 13.98
N ARG A 239 10.85 8.78 14.97
CA ARG A 239 11.95 7.83 14.72
C ARG A 239 11.46 6.56 14.03
N TRP A 240 10.27 6.08 14.38
CA TRP A 240 9.66 4.94 13.71
C TRP A 240 9.32 5.27 12.25
N CYS A 241 8.63 6.39 11.99
CA CYS A 241 8.33 6.85 10.62
C CYS A 241 9.60 6.97 9.80
N TYR A 242 10.65 7.61 10.34
CA TYR A 242 11.96 7.70 9.67
C TYR A 242 12.51 6.35 9.22
N ARG A 243 12.44 5.33 10.08
CA ARG A 243 12.92 3.97 9.72
C ARG A 243 12.09 3.37 8.58
N GLN A 244 10.76 3.55 8.60
CA GLN A 244 9.89 3.09 7.52
C GLN A 244 10.17 3.84 6.20
N THR A 245 10.24 5.18 6.26
CA THR A 245 10.57 6.02 5.09
C THR A 245 11.91 5.64 4.49
N ARG A 246 12.94 5.36 5.31
CA ARG A 246 14.27 4.95 4.83
C ARG A 246 14.25 3.57 4.16
N ALA A 247 13.47 2.63 4.70
CA ALA A 247 13.30 1.32 4.10
C ALA A 247 12.63 1.44 2.72
N LEU A 248 11.54 2.22 2.62
CA LEU A 248 10.87 2.51 1.35
C LEU A 248 11.76 3.27 0.38
N TYR A 249 12.54 4.26 0.85
CA TYR A 249 13.52 4.98 0.03
C TYR A 249 14.46 4.00 -0.67
N SER A 250 15.00 3.04 0.09
CA SER A 250 15.97 2.06 -0.44
C SER A 250 15.36 1.18 -1.52
N GLN A 251 14.09 0.79 -1.36
CA GLN A 251 13.35 0.03 -2.37
C GLN A 251 13.07 0.86 -3.63
N LEU A 252 12.58 2.09 -3.46
CA LEU A 252 12.26 3.00 -4.56
C LEU A 252 13.51 3.43 -5.34
N GLU A 253 14.65 3.60 -4.68
CA GLU A 253 15.93 3.89 -5.32
C GLU A 253 16.43 2.72 -6.19
N GLN A 254 16.11 1.47 -5.83
CA GLN A 254 16.37 0.31 -6.69
C GLN A 254 15.51 0.36 -7.96
N GLU A 255 14.25 0.79 -7.84
CA GLU A 255 13.38 1.00 -9.00
C GLU A 255 13.92 2.09 -9.93
N VAL A 256 14.50 3.17 -9.38
CA VAL A 256 15.16 4.23 -10.16
C VAL A 256 16.35 3.69 -10.95
N LYS A 257 17.16 2.79 -10.37
CA LYS A 257 18.25 2.15 -11.10
C LYS A 257 17.72 1.26 -12.22
N GLY A 258 16.70 0.44 -11.94
CA GLY A 258 16.06 -0.40 -12.96
C GLY A 258 15.44 0.41 -14.09
N PHE A 259 14.90 1.60 -13.82
CA PHE A 259 14.37 2.51 -14.84
C PHE A 259 15.46 3.07 -15.77
N LYS A 260 16.70 3.24 -15.29
CA LYS A 260 17.83 3.65 -16.15
C LYS A 260 18.35 2.52 -17.05
N GLU A 261 18.00 1.28 -16.72
CA GLU A 261 18.49 0.05 -17.37
C GLU A 261 17.37 -0.66 -18.15
N LEU A 262 16.40 0.09 -18.69
CA LEU A 262 15.28 -0.49 -19.42
C LEU A 262 15.72 -1.32 -20.64
N PRO A 263 15.01 -2.42 -20.95
CA PRO A 263 15.24 -3.21 -22.15
C PRO A 263 15.14 -2.37 -23.42
N ARG A 264 15.91 -2.74 -24.44
CA ARG A 264 15.79 -2.13 -25.78
C ARG A 264 14.58 -2.64 -26.56
N GLU A 265 14.11 -3.84 -26.24
CA GLU A 265 12.99 -4.50 -26.90
C GLU A 265 11.67 -3.82 -26.45
N PRO A 266 10.88 -3.25 -27.39
CA PRO A 266 9.72 -2.42 -27.05
C PRO A 266 8.61 -3.13 -26.25
N GLU A 267 8.23 -4.36 -26.60
CA GLU A 267 7.11 -5.04 -25.93
C GLU A 267 7.46 -5.37 -24.48
N THR A 268 8.65 -5.93 -24.25
CA THR A 268 9.17 -6.24 -22.92
C THR A 268 9.35 -4.95 -22.10
N ARG A 269 9.84 -3.86 -22.72
CA ARG A 269 9.97 -2.56 -22.05
C ARG A 269 8.60 -2.03 -21.61
N LEU A 270 7.60 -2.05 -22.49
CA LEU A 270 6.26 -1.56 -22.20
C LEU A 270 5.62 -2.34 -21.05
N GLU A 271 5.72 -3.67 -21.06
CA GLU A 271 5.21 -4.51 -19.97
C GLU A 271 5.90 -4.23 -18.63
N GLN A 272 7.23 -4.09 -18.62
CA GLN A 272 7.96 -3.73 -17.39
C GLN A 272 7.57 -2.35 -16.86
N LEU A 273 7.35 -1.38 -17.75
CA LEU A 273 6.90 -0.04 -17.35
C LEU A 273 5.47 -0.07 -16.78
N LYS A 274 4.55 -0.83 -17.39
CA LYS A 274 3.19 -1.05 -16.87
C LYS A 274 3.20 -1.73 -15.50
N GLN A 275 4.07 -2.71 -15.30
CA GLN A 275 4.24 -3.36 -13.99
C GLN A 275 4.72 -2.35 -12.95
N LYS A 276 5.73 -1.52 -13.27
CA LYS A 276 6.19 -0.45 -12.37
C LYS A 276 5.09 0.55 -12.02
N LEU A 277 4.22 0.92 -12.98
CA LEU A 277 3.05 1.78 -12.72
C LEU A 277 2.02 1.17 -11.76
N THR A 278 2.07 -0.14 -11.54
CA THR A 278 1.20 -0.84 -10.58
C THR A 278 1.86 -0.93 -9.20
N GLU A 279 3.15 -1.26 -9.15
CA GLU A 279 3.86 -1.57 -7.89
C GLU A 279 4.39 -0.34 -7.15
N MET A 280 4.78 0.70 -7.88
CA MET A 280 5.42 1.87 -7.29
C MET A 280 4.47 2.85 -6.59
N PRO A 281 3.24 3.11 -7.08
CA PRO A 281 2.37 4.11 -6.46
C PRO A 281 2.03 3.81 -4.99
N PRO A 282 1.69 2.57 -4.57
CA PRO A 282 1.44 2.27 -3.16
C PRO A 282 2.65 2.62 -2.27
N LYS A 283 3.85 2.21 -2.69
CA LYS A 283 5.10 2.50 -1.97
C LYS A 283 5.37 4.00 -1.87
N THR A 284 5.12 4.74 -2.95
CA THR A 284 5.34 6.21 -3.00
C THR A 284 4.32 6.95 -2.15
N PHE A 285 3.07 6.46 -2.11
CA PHE A 285 2.01 7.00 -1.25
C PHE A 285 2.33 6.76 0.23
N GLU A 286 2.73 5.54 0.62
CA GLU A 286 3.18 5.23 1.98
C GLU A 286 4.41 6.07 2.37
N TYR A 287 5.37 6.23 1.45
CA TYR A 287 6.54 7.08 1.65
C TYR A 287 6.15 8.53 1.97
N ALA A 288 5.22 9.10 1.20
CA ALA A 288 4.67 10.44 1.43
C ALA A 288 3.91 10.52 2.76
N GLY A 289 3.15 9.47 3.11
CA GLY A 289 2.45 9.35 4.39
C GLY A 289 3.39 9.45 5.57
N TYR A 290 4.46 8.66 5.60
CA TYR A 290 5.43 8.73 6.69
C TYR A 290 6.18 10.07 6.76
N LEU A 291 6.45 10.72 5.62
CA LEU A 291 7.04 12.06 5.61
C LEU A 291 6.12 13.10 6.23
N ARG A 292 4.81 13.03 5.93
CA ARG A 292 3.79 13.87 6.57
C ARG A 292 3.75 13.60 8.08
N ASP A 293 3.66 12.33 8.49
CA ASP A 293 3.55 11.96 9.90
C ASP A 293 4.78 12.40 10.71
N MET A 294 5.98 12.37 10.12
CA MET A 294 7.19 12.96 10.72
C MET A 294 7.07 14.47 10.97
N GLU A 295 6.46 15.22 10.06
CA GLU A 295 6.19 16.65 10.24
C GLU A 295 5.14 16.88 11.33
N ASP A 296 4.08 16.08 11.35
CA ASP A 296 3.03 16.13 12.37
C ASP A 296 3.60 15.87 13.77
N HIS A 297 4.46 14.86 13.92
CA HIS A 297 5.15 14.61 15.18
C HIS A 297 6.12 15.73 15.56
N LYS A 298 6.79 16.37 14.59
CA LYS A 298 7.61 17.56 14.87
C LYS A 298 6.75 18.71 15.41
N ASN A 299 5.55 18.91 14.87
CA ASN A 299 4.59 19.90 15.33
C ASN A 299 4.05 19.55 16.72
N ALA A 300 3.72 18.27 16.97
CA ALA A 300 3.31 17.79 18.29
C ALA A 300 4.38 18.06 19.37
N ILE A 301 5.67 17.85 19.04
CA ILE A 301 6.79 18.23 19.92
C ILE A 301 6.78 19.74 20.14
N ALA A 302 6.63 20.57 19.10
CA ALA A 302 6.65 22.03 19.26
C ALA A 302 5.50 22.56 20.14
N THR A 303 4.29 22.03 20.00
CA THR A 303 3.14 22.40 20.85
C THR A 303 3.36 21.99 22.30
N ASN A 304 3.81 20.76 22.53
CA ASN A 304 4.05 20.29 23.89
C ASN A 304 5.29 20.93 24.53
N ASP A 305 6.27 21.35 23.74
CA ASP A 305 7.43 22.14 24.19
C ASP A 305 6.99 23.50 24.73
N TYR A 306 6.09 24.20 24.01
CA TYR A 306 5.47 25.43 24.50
C TYR A 306 4.66 25.21 25.79
N ASN A 307 3.83 24.17 25.83
CA ASN A 307 3.03 23.84 27.02
C ASN A 307 3.92 23.43 28.21
N TYR A 308 5.03 22.73 27.96
CA TYR A 308 5.99 22.36 28.99
C TYR A 308 6.59 23.61 29.63
N ASP A 309 7.04 24.58 28.83
CA ASP A 309 7.57 25.86 29.33
C ASP A 309 6.52 26.61 30.16
N TYR A 310 5.27 26.66 29.69
CA TYR A 310 4.17 27.28 30.44
C TYR A 310 3.99 26.65 31.83
N TRP A 311 3.91 25.32 31.91
CA TRP A 311 3.72 24.61 33.18
C TRP A 311 4.95 24.67 34.08
N LEU A 312 6.15 24.68 33.50
CA LEU A 312 7.39 24.86 34.24
C LEU A 312 7.41 26.24 34.90
N ASN A 313 7.07 27.30 34.15
CA ASN A 313 6.97 28.65 34.68
C ASN A 313 5.93 28.76 35.81
N LYS A 314 4.79 28.05 35.70
CA LYS A 314 3.77 27.98 36.78
C LYS A 314 4.29 27.35 38.07
N ILE A 315 5.20 26.38 37.97
CA ILE A 315 5.90 25.81 39.13
C ILE A 315 6.93 26.81 39.67
N CYS A 316 7.69 27.46 38.78
CA CYS A 316 8.72 28.43 39.14
C CYS A 316 8.16 29.70 39.80
N GLU A 317 6.93 30.11 39.51
CA GLU A 317 6.20 31.19 40.20
C GLU A 317 6.09 30.96 41.73
N HIS A 318 6.33 29.72 42.20
CA HIS A 318 6.30 29.33 43.60
C HIS A 318 7.65 28.83 44.14
N SER A 319 8.72 28.94 43.34
CA SER A 319 10.07 28.58 43.78
C SER A 319 10.58 29.50 44.89
N LEU A 320 11.37 28.93 45.79
CA LEU A 320 12.12 29.65 46.83
C LEU A 320 13.48 30.09 46.29
N GLU A 321 14.16 31.00 47.01
CA GLU A 321 15.39 31.68 46.53
C GLU A 321 16.51 30.72 46.07
N ASP A 322 16.69 29.60 46.78
CA ASP A 322 17.73 28.60 46.50
C ASP A 322 17.26 27.44 45.60
N ASP A 323 16.02 27.48 45.12
CA ASP A 323 15.49 26.40 44.27
C ASP A 323 16.18 26.38 42.91
N THR A 324 16.57 25.18 42.49
CA THR A 324 17.17 24.95 41.18
C THR A 324 16.69 23.61 40.62
N ILE A 325 15.96 23.66 39.50
CA ILE A 325 15.42 22.49 38.81
C ILE A 325 15.99 22.36 37.40
N LYS A 326 17.30 22.61 37.27
CA LYS A 326 18.03 22.62 35.99
C LYS A 326 17.79 21.39 35.14
N PHE A 327 17.59 20.20 35.73
CA PHE A 327 17.33 18.99 34.95
C PHE A 327 15.96 19.00 34.25
N LEU A 328 14.95 19.68 34.82
CA LEU A 328 13.66 19.93 34.15
C LEU A 328 13.82 21.00 33.07
N GLU A 329 14.56 22.07 33.38
CA GLU A 329 14.87 23.13 32.42
C GLU A 329 15.70 22.61 31.23
N ASP A 330 16.66 21.72 31.46
CA ASP A 330 17.55 21.16 30.42
C ASP A 330 16.82 20.23 29.47
N PHE A 331 15.79 19.52 29.96
CA PHE A 331 14.90 18.75 29.10
C PHE A 331 14.29 19.66 28.02
N PHE A 332 13.73 20.79 28.43
CA PHE A 332 13.18 21.82 27.54
C PHE A 332 14.27 22.53 26.71
N ASN A 333 15.30 23.06 27.37
CA ASN A 333 16.27 23.95 26.75
C ASN A 333 17.22 23.25 25.78
N GLN A 334 17.45 21.95 25.95
CA GLN A 334 18.43 21.20 25.17
C GLN A 334 17.80 20.01 24.43
N ARG A 335 17.07 19.16 25.16
CA ARG A 335 16.63 17.86 24.62
C ARG A 335 15.55 18.01 23.55
N THR A 336 14.52 18.82 23.78
CA THR A 336 13.45 19.05 22.78
C THR A 336 13.98 19.74 21.52
N LYS A 337 14.90 20.70 21.66
CA LYS A 337 15.57 21.36 20.53
C LYS A 337 16.34 20.37 19.68
N ARG A 338 17.08 19.44 20.31
CA ARG A 338 17.78 18.35 19.61
C ARG A 338 16.80 17.47 18.84
N PHE A 339 15.67 17.09 19.45
CA PHE A 339 14.65 16.26 18.78
C PHE A 339 14.09 16.93 17.53
N LYS A 340 13.64 18.19 17.64
CA LYS A 340 13.13 18.97 16.51
C LYS A 340 14.16 19.10 15.39
N LYS A 341 15.43 19.39 15.75
CA LYS A 341 16.54 19.49 14.78
C LYS A 341 16.82 18.16 14.08
N GLN A 342 16.79 17.04 14.81
CA GLN A 342 16.99 15.72 14.25
C GLN A 342 15.90 15.38 13.22
N ILE A 343 14.62 15.53 13.60
CA ILE A 343 13.50 15.27 12.68
C ILE A 343 13.59 16.16 11.45
N GLN A 344 13.88 17.46 11.62
CA GLN A 344 14.07 18.38 10.49
C GLN A 344 15.19 17.94 9.55
N THR A 345 16.31 17.47 10.12
CA THR A 345 17.45 16.99 9.33
C THR A 345 17.07 15.76 8.53
N ASP A 346 16.35 14.82 9.14
CA ASP A 346 15.89 13.61 8.45
C ASP A 346 14.88 13.93 7.33
N LEU A 347 13.94 14.84 7.58
CA LEU A 347 13.03 15.35 6.55
C LEU A 347 13.78 16.00 5.39
N ASN A 348 14.82 16.80 5.67
CA ASN A 348 15.63 17.45 4.64
C ASN A 348 16.35 16.45 3.73
N TYR A 349 16.75 15.29 4.27
CA TYR A 349 17.36 14.23 3.47
C TYR A 349 16.35 13.43 2.65
N LEU A 350 15.14 13.21 3.18
CA LEU A 350 14.16 12.30 2.59
C LEU A 350 13.16 13.00 1.64
N LYS A 351 12.80 14.27 1.90
CA LYS A 351 11.87 15.03 1.02
C LYS A 351 12.35 15.13 -0.44
N PRO A 352 13.65 15.35 -0.74
CA PRO A 352 14.13 15.35 -2.13
C PRO A 352 13.88 14.01 -2.85
N GLY A 353 13.92 12.89 -2.11
CA GLY A 353 13.61 11.56 -2.64
C GLY A 353 12.18 11.46 -3.17
N GLN A 354 11.22 12.05 -2.48
CA GLN A 354 9.81 12.06 -2.91
C GLN A 354 9.67 12.67 -4.31
N GLN A 355 10.29 13.83 -4.52
CA GLN A 355 10.24 14.54 -5.80
C GLN A 355 10.86 13.71 -6.93
N LEU A 356 11.96 13.01 -6.66
CA LEU A 356 12.60 12.13 -7.63
C LEU A 356 11.67 10.97 -8.03
N PHE A 357 11.02 10.33 -7.06
CA PHE A 357 10.11 9.21 -7.32
C PHE A 357 8.86 9.66 -8.07
N ASP A 358 8.32 10.84 -7.74
CA ASP A 358 7.18 11.43 -8.46
C ASP A 358 7.55 11.77 -9.92
N GLN A 359 8.73 12.34 -10.15
CA GLN A 359 9.23 12.63 -11.50
C GLN A 359 9.46 11.35 -12.32
N MET A 360 9.97 10.30 -11.69
CA MET A 360 10.13 9.01 -12.36
C MET A 360 8.77 8.40 -12.72
N LEU A 361 7.80 8.39 -11.80
CA LEU A 361 6.44 7.94 -12.08
C LEU A 361 5.81 8.73 -13.24
N GLY A 362 5.98 10.05 -13.27
CA GLY A 362 5.54 10.89 -14.38
C GLY A 362 6.22 10.52 -15.70
N SER A 363 7.52 10.23 -15.68
CA SER A 363 8.28 9.81 -16.86
C SER A 363 7.84 8.43 -17.36
N ILE A 364 7.62 7.46 -16.46
CA ILE A 364 7.10 6.13 -16.82
C ILE A 364 5.72 6.27 -17.47
N ARG A 365 4.80 7.05 -16.87
CA ARG A 365 3.48 7.32 -17.47
C ARG A 365 3.60 7.90 -18.88
N GLY A 366 4.45 8.92 -19.05
CA GLY A 366 4.68 9.53 -20.36
C GLY A 366 5.21 8.54 -21.41
N ILE A 367 6.14 7.65 -21.05
CA ILE A 367 6.65 6.62 -21.97
C ILE A 367 5.54 5.62 -22.32
N VAL A 368 4.80 5.12 -21.32
CA VAL A 368 3.71 4.16 -21.54
C VAL A 368 2.62 4.75 -22.44
N ASP A 369 2.24 6.01 -22.21
CA ASP A 369 1.24 6.71 -23.02
C ASP A 369 1.68 6.87 -24.48
N ILE A 370 2.96 7.24 -24.70
CA ILE A 370 3.53 7.35 -26.05
C ILE A 370 3.57 6.00 -26.75
N GLU A 371 4.14 4.98 -26.11
CA GLU A 371 4.30 3.65 -26.72
C GLU A 371 2.95 2.97 -26.99
N GLN A 372 1.99 3.11 -26.08
CA GLN A 372 0.64 2.59 -26.29
C GLN A 372 -0.04 3.32 -27.47
N ALA A 373 0.08 4.64 -27.57
CA ALA A 373 -0.47 5.40 -28.69
C ALA A 373 0.20 5.02 -30.04
N GLU A 374 1.50 4.72 -30.05
CA GLU A 374 2.19 4.23 -31.24
C GLU A 374 1.74 2.82 -31.63
N CYS A 375 1.59 1.92 -30.66
CA CYS A 375 1.09 0.56 -30.86
C CYS A 375 -0.34 0.59 -31.43
N ASP A 376 -1.23 1.39 -30.84
CA ASP A 376 -2.62 1.54 -31.29
C ASP A 376 -2.69 2.08 -32.73
N ARG A 377 -1.85 3.08 -33.09
CA ARG A 377 -1.76 3.58 -34.48
C ARG A 377 -1.22 2.53 -35.45
N ALA A 378 -0.23 1.75 -35.04
CA ALA A 378 0.33 0.69 -35.87
C ALA A 378 -0.70 -0.42 -36.12
N LEU A 379 -1.44 -0.81 -35.08
CA LEU A 379 -2.54 -1.76 -35.18
C LEU A 379 -3.66 -1.23 -36.07
N GLU A 380 -4.09 0.02 -35.90
CA GLU A 380 -5.11 0.64 -36.72
C GLU A 380 -4.69 0.70 -38.20
N LYS A 381 -3.43 1.05 -38.48
CA LYS A 381 -2.89 1.03 -39.84
C LYS A 381 -2.88 -0.39 -40.42
N ALA A 382 -2.44 -1.38 -39.65
CA ALA A 382 -2.42 -2.77 -40.09
C ALA A 382 -3.83 -3.32 -40.38
N LEU A 383 -4.83 -2.93 -39.58
CA LEU A 383 -6.24 -3.26 -39.83
C LEU A 383 -6.73 -2.59 -41.12
N ARG A 384 -6.49 -1.29 -41.31
CA ARG A 384 -6.85 -0.57 -42.53
C ARG A 384 -6.19 -1.17 -43.78
N ASP A 385 -4.92 -1.56 -43.70
CA ASP A 385 -4.20 -2.18 -44.82
C ASP A 385 -4.75 -3.57 -45.14
N LYS A 386 -5.16 -4.35 -44.12
CA LYS A 386 -5.85 -5.64 -44.31
C LYS A 386 -7.24 -5.46 -44.91
N GLU A 387 -8.00 -4.46 -44.49
CA GLU A 387 -9.32 -4.12 -45.05
C GLU A 387 -9.17 -3.74 -46.53
N LYS A 388 -8.22 -2.87 -46.88
CA LYS A 388 -7.93 -2.53 -48.28
C LYS A 388 -7.50 -3.75 -49.10
N ALA A 389 -6.63 -4.61 -48.58
CA ALA A 389 -6.22 -5.82 -49.27
C ALA A 389 -7.40 -6.79 -49.48
N ALA A 390 -8.33 -6.87 -48.51
CA ALA A 390 -9.56 -7.64 -48.64
C ALA A 390 -10.49 -7.05 -49.72
N GLU A 391 -10.68 -5.74 -49.74
CA GLU A 391 -11.46 -5.04 -50.77
C GLU A 391 -10.86 -5.21 -52.17
N GLU A 392 -9.53 -5.11 -52.32
CA GLU A 392 -8.85 -5.34 -53.59
C GLU A 392 -9.01 -6.78 -54.07
N ARG A 393 -8.90 -7.75 -53.14
CA ARG A 393 -9.10 -9.18 -53.45
C ARG A 393 -10.54 -9.46 -53.85
N GLU A 394 -11.51 -8.82 -53.22
CA GLU A 394 -12.92 -8.92 -53.58
C GLU A 394 -13.18 -8.37 -54.98
N LYS A 395 -12.67 -7.18 -55.31
CA LYS A 395 -12.73 -6.61 -56.66
C LYS A 395 -12.09 -7.51 -57.71
N GLN A 396 -10.93 -8.11 -57.40
CA GLN A 396 -10.29 -9.08 -58.30
C GLN A 396 -11.17 -10.33 -58.50
N LEU A 397 -11.74 -10.89 -57.43
CA LEU A 397 -12.66 -12.03 -57.49
C LEU A 397 -13.92 -11.72 -58.30
N GLU A 398 -14.48 -10.51 -58.18
CA GLU A 398 -15.59 -10.06 -59.02
C GLU A 398 -15.17 -9.96 -60.48
N SER A 399 -13.99 -9.41 -60.77
CA SER A 399 -13.48 -9.31 -62.15
C SER A 399 -13.26 -10.69 -62.79
N ILE A 400 -12.74 -11.66 -62.03
CA ILE A 400 -12.55 -13.04 -62.48
C ILE A 400 -13.90 -13.69 -62.72
N ARG A 401 -14.85 -13.58 -61.78
CA ARG A 401 -16.22 -14.12 -61.96
C ARG A 401 -16.87 -13.55 -63.22
N HIS A 402 -16.73 -12.24 -63.45
CA HIS A 402 -17.27 -11.60 -64.64
C HIS A 402 -16.57 -12.06 -65.95
N GLN A 403 -15.25 -12.30 -65.92
CA GLN A 403 -14.54 -12.88 -67.06
C GLN A 403 -14.93 -14.34 -67.33
N GLU A 404 -15.05 -15.16 -66.30
CA GLU A 404 -15.49 -16.56 -66.42
C GLU A 404 -16.91 -16.63 -66.97
N GLN A 405 -17.81 -15.76 -66.50
CA GLN A 405 -19.17 -15.66 -67.00
C GLN A 405 -19.20 -15.28 -68.49
N LYS A 406 -18.41 -14.28 -68.92
CA LYS A 406 -18.27 -13.93 -70.34
C LYS A 406 -17.71 -15.09 -71.18
N ALA A 407 -16.70 -15.79 -70.68
CA ALA A 407 -16.10 -16.92 -71.37
C ALA A 407 -17.05 -18.14 -71.44
N ALA A 408 -17.95 -18.29 -70.48
CA ALA A 408 -19.01 -19.30 -70.52
C ALA A 408 -20.07 -18.95 -71.58
N GLU A 409 -20.52 -17.69 -71.63
CA GLU A 409 -21.46 -17.21 -72.66
C GLU A 409 -20.88 -17.35 -74.08
N GLU A 410 -19.60 -17.06 -74.28
CA GLU A 410 -18.94 -17.26 -75.58
C GLU A 410 -18.86 -18.74 -75.98
N ARG A 411 -18.54 -19.62 -75.02
CA ARG A 411 -18.51 -21.07 -75.25
C ARG A 411 -19.89 -21.61 -75.61
N GLU A 412 -20.94 -21.13 -74.95
CA GLU A 412 -22.32 -21.50 -75.27
C GLU A 412 -22.69 -21.08 -76.69
N LYS A 413 -22.42 -19.83 -77.08
CA LYS A 413 -22.63 -19.34 -78.46
C LYS A 413 -21.84 -20.14 -79.50
N GLN A 414 -20.61 -20.55 -79.19
CA GLN A 414 -19.83 -21.41 -80.08
C GLN A 414 -20.43 -22.80 -80.23
N LEU A 415 -20.90 -23.38 -79.12
CA LEU A 415 -21.56 -24.68 -79.12
C LEU A 415 -22.86 -24.66 -79.94
N GLU A 416 -23.69 -23.64 -79.77
CA GLU A 416 -24.91 -23.45 -80.56
C GLU A 416 -24.62 -23.39 -82.07
N ARG A 417 -23.59 -22.61 -82.47
CA ARG A 417 -23.14 -22.54 -83.88
C ARG A 417 -22.68 -23.89 -84.40
N TRP A 418 -21.93 -24.64 -83.60
CA TRP A 418 -21.42 -25.96 -83.98
C TRP A 418 -22.56 -26.97 -84.16
N ILE A 419 -23.52 -27.00 -83.25
CA ILE A 419 -24.72 -27.86 -83.32
C ILE A 419 -25.54 -27.52 -84.57
N ALA A 420 -25.78 -26.22 -84.84
CA ALA A 420 -26.48 -25.79 -86.04
C ALA A 420 -25.76 -26.22 -87.33
N LEU A 421 -24.43 -26.12 -87.37
CA LEU A 421 -23.63 -26.51 -88.53
C LEU A 421 -23.73 -28.02 -88.82
N VAL A 422 -23.52 -28.84 -87.78
CA VAL A 422 -23.56 -30.30 -87.90
C VAL A 422 -24.97 -30.80 -88.20
N GLY A 423 -25.98 -30.25 -87.52
CA GLY A 423 -27.38 -30.57 -87.76
C GLY A 423 -27.79 -30.31 -89.21
N THR A 424 -27.32 -29.20 -89.78
CA THR A 424 -27.60 -28.86 -91.18
C THR A 424 -26.90 -29.81 -92.16
N GLY A 425 -25.62 -30.12 -91.93
CA GLY A 425 -24.86 -31.04 -92.79
C GLY A 425 -25.45 -32.45 -92.81
N LEU A 426 -25.87 -32.97 -91.64
CA LEU A 426 -26.51 -34.28 -91.54
C LEU A 426 -27.90 -34.32 -92.17
N ALA A 427 -28.72 -33.28 -91.99
CA ALA A 427 -30.04 -33.21 -92.61
C ALA A 427 -29.96 -33.21 -94.15
N VAL A 428 -29.03 -32.43 -94.71
CA VAL A 428 -28.83 -32.36 -96.17
C VAL A 428 -28.26 -33.67 -96.72
N SER A 429 -27.31 -34.30 -96.03
CA SER A 429 -26.77 -35.61 -96.43
C SER A 429 -27.86 -36.69 -96.40
N GLY A 430 -28.71 -36.69 -95.38
CA GLY A 430 -29.83 -37.62 -95.25
C GLY A 430 -30.85 -37.46 -96.39
N ILE A 431 -31.25 -36.23 -96.70
CA ILE A 431 -32.14 -35.93 -97.83
C ILE A 431 -31.49 -36.33 -99.15
N SER A 432 -30.19 -36.03 -99.33
CA SER A 432 -29.47 -36.34 -100.57
C SER A 432 -29.43 -37.85 -100.86
N SER A 433 -29.17 -38.68 -99.85
CA SER A 433 -29.13 -40.14 -99.97
C SER A 433 -30.46 -40.81 -100.35
N GLN A 434 -31.59 -40.10 -100.23
CA GLN A 434 -32.93 -40.59 -100.59
C GLN A 434 -33.34 -40.25 -102.03
N THR A 435 -32.49 -39.56 -102.78
CA THR A 435 -32.76 -39.22 -104.19
C THR A 435 -32.23 -40.32 -105.14
N ALA A 436 -32.97 -40.59 -106.22
CA ALA A 436 -32.63 -41.64 -107.18
C ALA A 436 -31.23 -41.42 -107.79
N ALA A 437 -30.41 -42.47 -107.84
CA ALA A 437 -28.96 -42.44 -108.07
C ALA A 437 -28.48 -41.98 -109.47
N LYS A 438 -29.36 -41.39 -110.28
CA LYS A 438 -29.09 -40.98 -111.67
C LYS A 438 -27.87 -40.05 -111.86
N PRO A 439 -27.56 -39.08 -110.97
CA PRO A 439 -26.38 -38.22 -111.15
C PRO A 439 -25.06 -38.98 -110.92
N VAL A 440 -25.04 -39.92 -109.97
CA VAL A 440 -23.87 -40.73 -109.64
C VAL A 440 -23.64 -41.79 -110.73
N GLU A 441 -24.72 -42.39 -111.24
CA GLU A 441 -24.69 -43.22 -112.45
C GLU A 441 -24.06 -42.47 -113.63
N SER A 442 -24.51 -41.26 -113.94
CA SER A 442 -23.98 -40.42 -115.02
C SER A 442 -22.47 -40.18 -114.94
N MET A 443 -21.94 -39.84 -113.75
CA MET A 443 -20.49 -39.62 -113.58
C MET A 443 -19.67 -40.91 -113.74
N ILE A 444 -20.20 -42.05 -113.27
CA ILE A 444 -19.50 -43.33 -113.37
C ILE A 444 -19.49 -43.84 -114.81
N THR A 445 -20.59 -43.68 -115.55
CA THR A 445 -20.66 -44.04 -116.99
C THR A 445 -19.75 -43.15 -117.86
N GLN A 446 -19.46 -41.92 -117.42
CA GLN A 446 -18.54 -41.01 -118.10
C GLN A 446 -17.06 -41.38 -117.87
N LEU A 447 -16.73 -41.96 -116.71
CA LEU A 447 -15.40 -42.44 -116.37
C LEU A 447 -15.10 -43.85 -116.92
N TYR A 448 -16.14 -44.67 -117.13
CA TYR A 448 -16.02 -46.05 -117.63
C TYR A 448 -17.12 -46.37 -118.68
N PRO A 449 -16.88 -46.07 -119.98
CA PRO A 449 -17.94 -46.10 -121.01
C PRO A 449 -18.39 -47.50 -121.48
N GLU A 450 -17.63 -48.56 -121.23
CA GLU A 450 -17.78 -49.87 -121.89
C GLU A 450 -18.35 -50.98 -120.97
N GLN A 451 -18.97 -50.66 -119.83
CA GLN A 451 -19.59 -51.67 -118.96
C GLN A 451 -21.03 -51.30 -118.55
N SER A 452 -21.98 -52.21 -118.81
CA SER A 452 -23.35 -52.08 -118.29
C SER A 452 -23.37 -52.38 -116.78
N LEU A 453 -23.82 -51.41 -115.98
CA LEU A 453 -24.02 -51.56 -114.54
C LEU A 453 -25.32 -52.32 -114.25
N ASP A 454 -25.29 -53.65 -114.43
CA ASP A 454 -26.28 -54.55 -113.86
C ASP A 454 -25.57 -55.42 -112.81
N CYS A 455 -25.66 -55.00 -111.54
CA CYS A 455 -24.86 -55.58 -110.45
C CYS A 455 -25.01 -57.09 -110.22
N PRO A 456 -26.09 -57.80 -110.62
CA PRO A 456 -26.10 -59.27 -110.51
C PRO A 456 -25.09 -59.96 -111.44
N THR A 457 -24.70 -59.34 -112.56
CA THR A 457 -23.87 -59.96 -113.61
C THR A 457 -22.47 -59.36 -113.72
N ALA A 458 -22.22 -58.18 -113.15
CA ALA A 458 -20.94 -57.44 -113.25
C ALA A 458 -19.84 -57.85 -112.24
N GLY A 459 -20.15 -58.65 -111.22
CA GLY A 459 -19.21 -59.08 -110.17
C GLY A 459 -19.11 -58.15 -108.96
N VAL A 460 -18.44 -58.59 -107.88
CA VAL A 460 -18.45 -57.94 -106.55
C VAL A 460 -17.64 -56.63 -106.51
N THR A 461 -16.52 -56.56 -107.23
CA THR A 461 -15.60 -55.42 -107.18
C THR A 461 -16.22 -54.13 -107.74
N PRO A 462 -16.89 -54.13 -108.91
CA PRO A 462 -17.56 -52.92 -109.43
C PRO A 462 -18.68 -52.41 -108.52
N CYS A 463 -19.42 -53.32 -107.88
CA CYS A 463 -20.57 -52.94 -107.06
C CYS A 463 -20.13 -52.31 -105.72
N LEU A 464 -19.04 -52.78 -105.09
CA LEU A 464 -18.47 -52.14 -103.90
C LEU A 464 -17.90 -50.74 -104.18
N ILE A 465 -17.26 -50.55 -105.34
CA ILE A 465 -16.76 -49.24 -105.77
C ILE A 465 -17.93 -48.27 -105.94
N TYR A 466 -19.03 -48.71 -106.54
CA TYR A 466 -20.25 -47.91 -106.68
C TYR A 466 -20.83 -47.48 -105.32
N THR A 467 -20.97 -48.40 -104.37
CA THR A 467 -21.49 -48.07 -103.02
C THR A 467 -20.59 -47.10 -102.28
N LEU A 468 -19.26 -47.29 -102.35
CA LEU A 468 -18.30 -46.38 -101.72
C LEU A 468 -18.39 -44.97 -102.33
N VAL A 469 -18.42 -44.86 -103.66
CA VAL A 469 -18.53 -43.58 -104.38
C VAL A 469 -19.86 -42.90 -104.09
N PHE A 470 -20.96 -43.66 -104.01
CA PHE A 470 -22.29 -43.13 -103.69
C PHE A 470 -22.35 -42.55 -102.27
N VAL A 471 -21.82 -43.26 -101.27
CA VAL A 471 -21.74 -42.76 -99.89
C VAL A 471 -20.83 -41.54 -99.80
N LEU A 472 -19.65 -41.58 -100.43
CA LEU A 472 -18.72 -40.45 -100.44
C LEU A 472 -19.30 -39.22 -101.14
N PHE A 473 -20.08 -39.40 -102.21
CA PHE A 473 -20.76 -38.31 -102.90
C PHE A 473 -21.76 -37.61 -101.97
N HIS A 474 -22.63 -38.36 -101.29
CA HIS A 474 -23.63 -37.77 -100.40
C HIS A 474 -23.03 -37.13 -99.15
N VAL A 475 -21.97 -37.72 -98.59
CA VAL A 475 -21.17 -37.08 -97.52
C VAL A 475 -20.49 -35.81 -98.03
N GLY A 476 -19.97 -35.82 -99.27
CA GLY A 476 -19.38 -34.66 -99.92
C GLY A 476 -20.38 -33.52 -100.14
N VAL A 477 -21.60 -33.83 -100.57
CA VAL A 477 -22.71 -32.87 -100.71
C VAL A 477 -23.09 -32.28 -99.35
N GLY A 478 -23.20 -33.11 -98.31
CA GLY A 478 -23.43 -32.65 -96.94
C GLY A 478 -22.33 -31.70 -96.43
N ALA A 479 -21.07 -32.02 -96.71
CA ALA A 479 -19.92 -31.19 -96.33
C ALA A 479 -19.89 -29.84 -97.07
N ILE A 480 -20.20 -29.83 -98.38
CA ILE A 480 -20.28 -28.60 -99.19
C ILE A 480 -21.41 -27.71 -98.69
N ALA A 481 -22.59 -28.27 -98.40
CA ALA A 481 -23.71 -27.52 -97.87
C ALA A 481 -23.40 -26.91 -96.49
N ALA A 482 -22.74 -27.67 -95.61
CA ALA A 482 -22.28 -27.17 -94.32
C ALA A 482 -21.26 -26.02 -94.46
N LEU A 483 -20.33 -26.10 -95.41
CA LEU A 483 -19.36 -25.03 -95.70
C LEU A 483 -20.01 -23.76 -96.27
N ILE A 484 -21.02 -23.91 -97.13
CA ILE A 484 -21.79 -22.78 -97.66
C ILE A 484 -22.57 -22.08 -96.53
N MET A 485 -23.22 -22.86 -95.66
CA MET A 485 -23.93 -22.31 -94.49
C MET A 485 -22.99 -21.66 -93.46
N ASP A 486 -21.80 -22.21 -93.21
CA ASP A 486 -20.78 -21.56 -92.36
C ASP A 486 -20.42 -20.16 -92.91
N ARG A 487 -20.25 -20.04 -94.23
CA ARG A 487 -19.98 -18.76 -94.88
C ARG A 487 -21.16 -17.80 -94.79
N ILE A 488 -22.40 -18.27 -94.90
CA ILE A 488 -23.60 -17.44 -94.77
C ILE A 488 -23.77 -16.97 -93.32
N ILE A 489 -23.61 -17.84 -92.32
CA ILE A 489 -23.71 -17.49 -90.91
C ILE A 489 -22.64 -16.45 -90.52
N LYS A 490 -21.41 -16.59 -91.03
CA LYS A 490 -20.32 -15.61 -90.83
C LYS A 490 -20.58 -14.27 -91.52
N LEU A 491 -21.34 -14.24 -92.61
CA LEU A 491 -21.76 -13.01 -93.30
C LEU A 491 -22.90 -12.28 -92.56
N VAL A 492 -23.76 -13.01 -91.85
CA VAL A 492 -24.93 -12.45 -91.15
C VAL A 492 -24.65 -12.12 -89.66
N SER A 493 -23.66 -12.76 -89.02
CA SER A 493 -23.29 -12.54 -87.61
C SER A 493 -22.26 -11.42 -87.38
N LYS A 494 -22.19 -10.41 -88.24
CA LYS A 494 -21.26 -9.29 -88.10
C LYS A 494 -21.91 -8.08 -87.44
#